data_AF-A0A835YXJ5-F1
#
_entry.id   AF-A0A835YXJ5-F1
#
_cell.length_a   1.000
_cell.length_b   1.000
_cell.length_c   1.000
_cell.angle_alpha   90.00
_cell.angle_beta   90.00
_cell.angle_gamma   90.00
#
_symmetry.space_group_name_H-M   'P 1'
#
loop_
_entity.id
_entity.type
_entity.pdbx_description
1 polymer ?
#
loop_
_entity_poly.entity_id
_entity_poly.type
_entity_poly.pdbx_seq_one_letter_code
_entity_poly.pdbx_strand_id
1 'polypeptide(L)' 'MIVMKRIVGLPGDTVSYHCCLTTCRAPLVVPPGHLWLEGDNKAKSIDSRDYGPVPMALVTGRSVAVVWPPSRMQFV' A
#
# COMPACT_ATOMS: atom_id res chain seq x y z
N MET A 1 15.39 4.21 -6.86
CA MET A 1 15.14 4.18 -5.41
C MET A 1 14.09 3.12 -5.14
N ILE A 2 14.32 2.21 -4.20
CA ILE A 2 13.35 1.15 -3.85
C ILE A 2 12.64 1.57 -2.56
N VAL A 3 11.32 1.38 -2.52
CA VAL A 3 10.48 1.68 -1.34
C VAL A 3 9.73 0.42 -0.92
N MET A 4 9.51 0.28 0.40
CA MET A 4 8.70 -0.80 0.96
C MET A 4 7.40 -0.20 1.51
N LYS A 5 6.27 -0.73 1.03
CA LYS A 5 4.91 -0.33 1.42
C LYS A 5 4.04 -1.57 1.60
N ARG A 6 2.94 -1.45 2.33
CA ARG A 6 1.95 -2.53 2.51
C ARG A 6 0.97 -2.51 1.35
N ILE A 7 0.69 -3.68 0.78
CA ILE A 7 -0.41 -3.87 -0.17
C ILE A 7 -1.72 -3.79 0.62
N VAL A 8 -2.56 -2.84 0.27
CA VAL A 8 -3.87 -2.63 0.89
C VAL A 8 -5.02 -3.04 -0.05
N GLY A 9 -4.82 -2.96 -1.36
CA GLY A 9 -5.82 -3.38 -2.35
C GLY A 9 -5.19 -4.02 -3.59
N LEU A 10 -5.86 -5.04 -4.10
CA LEU A 10 -5.55 -5.79 -5.31
C LEU A 10 -6.40 -5.31 -6.49
N PRO A 11 -6.07 -5.70 -7.75
CA PRO A 11 -6.89 -5.35 -8.90
C PRO A 11 -8.36 -5.76 -8.72
N GLY A 12 -9.29 -4.83 -8.92
CA GLY A 12 -10.72 -5.01 -8.73
C GLY A 12 -11.22 -4.67 -7.31
N ASP A 13 -10.34 -4.52 -6.33
CA ASP A 13 -10.74 -4.10 -4.99
C ASP A 13 -11.19 -2.65 -4.98
N THR A 14 -12.19 -2.36 -4.15
CA THR A 14 -12.66 -0.99 -3.92
C THR A 14 -11.99 -0.44 -2.66
N VAL A 15 -11.15 0.57 -2.84
CA VAL A 15 -10.41 1.25 -1.76
C VAL A 15 -11.01 2.63 -1.50
N SER A 16 -11.45 2.84 -0.27
CA SER A 16 -11.87 4.15 0.23
C SER A 16 -10.70 4.82 0.91
N TYR A 17 -10.33 6.03 0.49
CA TYR A 17 -9.22 6.76 1.09
C TYR A 17 -9.58 8.23 1.35
N HIS A 18 -9.14 8.73 2.50
CA HIS A 18 -9.33 10.13 2.88
C HIS A 18 -8.24 10.98 2.25
N CYS A 19 -8.62 11.91 1.37
CA CYS A 19 -7.73 12.98 0.94
C CYS A 19 -7.79 14.10 2.00
N CYS A 20 -6.63 14.46 2.56
CA CYS A 20 -6.50 15.34 3.73
C CYS A 20 -6.98 16.79 3.55
N LEU A 21 -7.62 17.17 2.43
CA LEU A 21 -7.81 18.59 2.14
C LEU A 21 -9.21 19.10 1.80
N THR A 22 -10.24 18.30 1.45
CA THR A 22 -11.62 18.89 1.41
C THR A 22 -12.81 17.96 1.17
N THR A 23 -12.68 16.74 0.65
CA THR A 23 -13.85 15.87 0.45
C THR A 23 -13.39 14.43 0.36
N CYS A 24 -14.10 13.50 1.00
CA CYS A 24 -13.91 12.08 0.79
C CYS A 24 -13.88 11.83 -0.73
N ARG A 25 -12.73 11.42 -1.28
CA ARG A 25 -12.72 11.00 -2.68
C ARG A 25 -13.63 9.79 -2.77
N ALA A 26 -14.39 9.70 -3.86
CA ALA A 26 -15.21 8.55 -4.13
C ALA A 26 -14.35 7.27 -4.03
N PRO A 27 -14.91 6.16 -3.51
CA PRO A 27 -14.22 4.88 -3.49
C PRO A 27 -13.63 4.60 -4.87
N LEU A 28 -12.35 4.24 -4.91
CA LEU A 28 -11.64 3.95 -6.15
C LEU A 28 -11.55 2.43 -6.32
N VAL A 29 -11.94 1.94 -7.48
CA VAL A 29 -11.68 0.56 -7.88
C VAL A 29 -10.24 0.49 -8.40
N VAL A 30 -9.43 -0.39 -7.82
CA VAL A 30 -8.04 -0.59 -8.25
C VAL A 30 -8.04 -1.17 -9.68
N PRO A 31 -7.39 -0.51 -10.65
CA PRO A 31 -7.38 -1.00 -12.02
C PRO A 31 -6.73 -2.39 -12.16
N PRO A 32 -7.08 -3.16 -13.21
CA PRO A 32 -6.35 -4.35 -13.61
C PRO A 32 -4.83 -4.11 -13.66
N GLY A 33 -4.06 -5.04 -13.09
CA GLY A 33 -2.60 -4.98 -13.08
C GLY A 33 -1.98 -3.90 -12.18
N HIS A 34 -2.78 -3.24 -11.33
CA HIS A 34 -2.31 -2.25 -10.36
C HIS A 34 -2.56 -2.71 -8.91
N LEU A 35 -1.82 -2.10 -7.98
CA LEU A 35 -1.94 -2.31 -6.54
C LEU A 35 -2.21 -0.97 -5.86
N TRP A 36 -3.01 -1.02 -4.80
CA TRP A 36 -3.10 0.08 -3.85
C TRP A 36 -2.13 -0.17 -2.69
N LEU A 37 -1.15 0.72 -2.52
CA LEU A 37 -0.09 0.60 -1.53
C LEU A 37 -0.20 1.73 -0.50
N GLU A 38 -0.16 1.40 0.79
CA GLU A 38 -0.07 2.40 1.85
C GLU A 38 1.09 2.09 2.80
N GLY A 39 1.71 3.13 3.33
CA GLY A 39 2.69 2.97 4.41
C GLY A 39 2.00 2.82 5.77
N ASP A 40 2.62 2.06 6.66
CA ASP A 40 2.10 1.86 8.02
C ASP A 40 2.05 3.19 8.82
N ASN A 41 2.96 4.13 8.55
CA ASN A 41 2.90 5.48 9.10
C ASN A 41 2.11 6.42 8.18
N LYS A 42 0.79 6.36 8.27
CA LYS A 42 -0.15 7.10 7.40
C LYS A 42 0.11 8.61 7.34
N ALA A 43 0.61 9.23 8.40
CA ALA A 43 0.80 10.69 8.49
C ALA A 43 2.07 11.20 7.79
N LYS A 44 3.09 10.35 7.62
CA LYS A 44 4.37 10.73 7.00
C LYS A 44 4.67 9.97 5.71
N SER A 45 3.85 8.99 5.37
CA SER A 45 4.03 8.17 4.18
C SER A 45 3.50 8.90 2.96
N ILE A 46 4.38 9.11 1.97
CA ILE A 46 3.98 9.36 0.59
C ILE A 46 3.70 8.00 -0.05
N ASP A 47 2.45 7.75 -0.44
CA ASP A 47 2.01 6.46 -0.99
C ASP A 47 0.85 6.58 -2.00
N SER A 48 0.08 5.51 -2.25
CA SER A 48 -0.98 5.52 -3.26
C SER A 48 -2.06 6.57 -3.00
N ARG A 49 -2.19 7.07 -1.77
CA ARG A 49 -3.07 8.20 -1.44
C ARG A 49 -2.64 9.49 -2.14
N ASP A 50 -1.34 9.64 -2.39
CA ASP A 50 -0.73 10.81 -3.02
C ASP A 50 -0.58 10.64 -4.54
N TYR A 51 -0.05 9.50 -4.99
CA TYR A 51 0.27 9.25 -6.40
C TYR A 51 -0.67 8.26 -7.13
N GLY A 52 -1.61 7.62 -6.43
CA GLY A 52 -2.55 6.66 -7.00
C GLY A 52 -2.09 5.19 -7.03
N PRO A 53 -2.84 4.32 -7.73
CA PRO A 53 -2.50 2.90 -7.88
C PRO A 53 -1.16 2.69 -8.61
N VAL A 54 -0.41 1.66 -8.23
CA VAL A 54 0.94 1.37 -8.76
C VAL A 54 0.92 0.10 -9.60
N PRO A 55 1.55 0.07 -10.79
CA PRO A 55 1.65 -1.15 -11.60
C PRO A 55 2.32 -2.31 -10.83
N MET A 56 1.72 -3.50 -10.88
CA MET A 56 2.25 -4.72 -10.25
C MET A 56 3.65 -5.08 -10.75
N ALA A 57 3.97 -4.74 -12.00
CA ALA A 57 5.27 -5.00 -12.62
C ALA A 57 6.44 -4.26 -11.94
N LEU A 58 6.16 -3.23 -11.13
CA LEU A 58 7.19 -2.50 -10.37
C LEU A 58 7.53 -3.17 -9.03
N VAL A 59 6.80 -4.22 -8.64
CA VAL A 59 7.05 -4.96 -7.40
C VAL A 59 8.28 -5.85 -7.58
N THR A 60 9.32 -5.59 -6.81
CA THR A 60 10.59 -6.33 -6.86
C THR A 60 10.70 -7.47 -5.85
N GLY A 61 9.84 -7.49 -4.82
CA GLY A 61 9.84 -8.55 -3.81
C GLY A 61 8.74 -8.37 -2.76
N ARG A 62 8.54 -9.42 -1.95
CA ARG A 62 7.59 -9.46 -0.83
C ARG A 62 8.34 -9.79 0.47
N SER A 63 8.01 -9.11 1.56
CA SER A 63 8.50 -9.47 2.90
C SER A 63 7.82 -10.75 3.39
N VAL A 64 8.62 -11.74 3.76
CA VAL A 64 8.15 -13.09 4.16
C VAL A 64 8.38 -13.42 5.63
N ALA A 65 9.15 -12.62 6.37
CA ALA A 65 9.42 -12.87 7.78
C ALA A 65 9.77 -11.58 8.53
N VAL A 66 9.39 -11.54 9.80
CA VAL A 66 9.92 -10.63 10.82
C VAL A 66 11.00 -11.40 11.57
N VAL A 67 12.23 -10.87 11.60
CA VAL A 67 13.38 -11.56 12.22
C VAL A 67 13.78 -10.97 13.58
N TRP A 68 13.19 -9.83 13.98
CA TRP A 68 13.53 -9.15 15.24
C TRP A 68 12.36 -8.29 15.77
N PRO A 69 12.21 -8.09 17.10
CA PRO A 69 12.94 -8.77 18.21
C PRO A 69 12.68 -10.29 18.24
N PRO A 70 13.50 -11.09 18.94
CA PRO A 70 13.35 -12.55 18.96
C PRO A 70 11.96 -13.00 19.42
N SER A 71 11.33 -12.22 20.31
CA SER A 71 9.96 -12.43 20.78
C SER A 71 8.87 -12.20 19.73
N ARG A 72 9.19 -11.62 18.57
CA ARG A 72 8.27 -11.34 17.45
C ARG A 72 8.72 -12.03 16.16
N MET A 73 9.67 -12.96 16.23
CA MET A 73 10.13 -13.68 15.06
C MET A 73 9.01 -14.56 14.50
N GLN A 74 8.59 -14.31 13.26
CA GLN A 74 7.51 -15.04 12.60
C GLN A 74 7.59 -14.91 11.08
N PHE A 75 7.06 -15.90 10.37
CA PHE A 75 6.79 -15.79 8.93
C PHE A 75 5.51 -14.98 8.68
N VAL A 76 5.44 -14.23 7.57
CA VAL A 76 4.37 -13.29 7.19
C VAL A 76 3.72 -13.70 5.88
#